data_AF-A0A1H9YL13-F1
#
_entry.id   AF-A0A1H9YL13-F1
#
_cell.length_a   1.000
_cell.length_b   1.000
_cell.length_c   1.000
_cell.angle_alpha   90.00
_cell.angle_beta   90.00
_cell.angle_gamma   90.00
#
_symmetry.space_group_name_H-M   'P 1'
#
loop_
_entity.id
_entity.type
_entity.pdbx_description
1 polymer ?
#
loop_
_entity_poly.entity_id
_entity_poly.type
_entity_poly.pdbx_seq_one_letter_code
_entity_poly.pdbx_strand_id
1 'polypeptide(L)'
;MQFFAARQPILDKNKNLYAYELLFRDSDSNAFPDIDGDEATQKMVTHSNHINFSKVTENKPAFINFTMGTLVKGYPKLLNKADVVIEILESVKPCDELLSLCRELHNEGYTIALDDYEHQDIWKPFYPYIDIIKIDVQQSTLNDIGELKTAIEQFPHIKLLAEKIETQQEFQQVKDLGCELFQGFLFSPPEMVMG
;
A
#
# COMPACT_ATOMS: atom_id res chain seq x y z
N MET A 1 -22.30 13.76 -3.48
CA MET A 1 -21.16 14.39 -2.80
C MET A 1 -19.97 14.30 -3.73
N GLN A 2 -19.12 15.34 -3.75
CA GLN A 2 -17.89 15.33 -4.53
C GLN A 2 -16.88 14.43 -3.82
N PHE A 3 -16.14 13.61 -4.57
CA PHE A 3 -15.12 12.74 -4.02
C PHE A 3 -13.77 13.47 -4.05
N PHE A 4 -13.11 13.51 -2.91
CA PHE A 4 -11.76 14.05 -2.78
C PHE A 4 -10.81 12.94 -2.36
N ALA A 5 -9.73 12.80 -3.10
CA ALA A 5 -8.58 12.01 -2.68
C ALA A 5 -7.30 12.78 -3.02
N ALA A 6 -6.22 12.43 -2.35
CA ALA A 6 -4.89 12.68 -2.87
C ALA A 6 -4.37 11.38 -3.51
N ARG A 7 -3.58 11.51 -4.56
CA ARG A 7 -2.81 10.40 -5.10
C ARG A 7 -1.32 10.67 -4.90
N GLN A 8 -0.54 9.64 -4.61
CA GLN A 8 0.92 9.76 -4.61
C GLN A 8 1.53 8.67 -5.49
N PRO A 9 2.48 9.01 -6.40
CA PRO A 9 3.04 8.03 -7.30
C PRO A 9 3.98 7.07 -6.57
N ILE A 10 3.89 5.80 -6.95
CA ILE A 10 4.84 4.75 -6.64
C ILE A 10 5.62 4.46 -7.92
N LEU A 11 6.95 4.50 -7.83
CA LEU A 11 7.86 4.36 -8.96
C LEU A 11 8.66 3.06 -8.90
N ASP A 12 9.09 2.56 -10.06
CA ASP A 12 10.06 1.47 -10.15
C ASP A 12 11.52 1.96 -9.99
N LYS A 13 12.48 1.04 -9.97
CA LYS A 13 13.94 1.32 -9.91
C LYS A 13 14.50 2.23 -11.01
N ASN A 14 13.78 2.39 -12.11
CA ASN A 14 14.11 3.26 -13.25
C ASN A 14 13.34 4.59 -13.19
N LYS A 15 12.59 4.85 -12.11
CA LYS A 15 11.72 6.01 -11.90
C LYS A 15 10.51 6.05 -12.87
N ASN A 16 10.12 4.91 -13.44
CA ASN A 16 8.86 4.82 -14.19
C ASN A 16 7.69 4.68 -13.23
N LEU A 17 6.55 5.27 -13.58
CA LEU A 17 5.31 5.13 -12.82
C LEU A 17 4.84 3.66 -12.79
N TYR A 18 4.78 3.10 -11.59
CA TYR A 18 4.31 1.75 -11.32
C TYR A 18 2.85 1.74 -10.89
N ALA A 19 2.50 2.55 -9.89
CA ALA A 19 1.17 2.62 -9.29
C ALA A 19 0.94 4.00 -8.66
N TYR A 20 -0.27 4.20 -8.11
CA TYR A 20 -0.56 5.31 -7.20
C TYR A 20 -1.09 4.76 -5.89
N GLU A 21 -0.71 5.37 -4.78
CA GLU A 21 -1.47 5.25 -3.53
C GLU A 21 -2.58 6.30 -3.51
N LEU A 22 -3.81 5.89 -3.16
CA LEU A 22 -4.94 6.80 -3.04
C LEU A 22 -5.29 7.03 -1.58
N LEU A 23 -5.12 8.27 -1.15
CA LEU A 23 -5.36 8.71 0.20
C LEU A 23 -6.70 9.45 0.25
N PHE A 24 -7.64 8.97 1.05
CA PHE A 24 -8.95 9.62 1.18
C PHE A 24 -8.81 11.05 1.75
N ARG A 25 -9.66 11.97 1.27
CA ARG A 25 -9.78 13.35 1.75
C ARG A 25 -11.25 13.70 1.91
N ASP A 26 -11.59 14.48 2.94
CA ASP A 26 -12.97 14.92 3.19
C ASP A 26 -13.34 16.21 2.43
N SER A 27 -12.35 16.91 1.90
CA SER A 27 -12.44 18.24 1.31
C SER A 27 -11.37 18.44 0.23
N ASP A 28 -11.40 19.61 -0.43
CA ASP A 28 -10.39 20.06 -1.38
C ASP A 28 -9.05 20.42 -0.72
N SER A 29 -9.02 20.50 0.62
CA SER A 29 -7.80 20.58 1.40
C SER A 29 -7.04 19.25 1.34
N ASN A 30 -5.73 19.31 1.06
CA ASN A 30 -4.86 18.14 1.11
C ASN A 30 -4.45 17.80 2.56
N ALA A 31 -5.44 17.62 3.43
CA ALA A 31 -5.26 17.22 4.81
C ALA A 31 -5.89 15.83 5.02
N PHE A 32 -5.20 14.95 5.74
CA PHE A 32 -5.82 13.70 6.16
C PHE A 32 -7.03 14.03 7.03
N PRO A 33 -8.23 13.53 6.70
CA PRO A 33 -9.43 13.87 7.43
C PRO A 33 -9.42 13.23 8.82
N ASP A 34 -9.96 13.92 9.81
CA ASP A 34 -10.15 13.39 11.17
C ASP A 34 -11.40 12.49 11.21
N ILE A 35 -11.36 11.40 10.44
CA ILE A 35 -12.42 10.38 10.39
C ILE A 35 -11.85 8.99 10.66
N ASP A 36 -12.75 8.07 11.02
CA ASP A 36 -12.42 6.67 11.22
C ASP A 36 -11.92 5.99 9.93
N GLY A 37 -10.93 5.10 10.07
CA GLY A 37 -10.32 4.39 8.94
C GLY A 37 -11.30 3.48 8.18
N ASP A 38 -12.27 2.87 8.87
CA ASP A 38 -13.32 2.11 8.20
C ASP A 38 -14.20 3.03 7.36
N GLU A 39 -14.52 4.23 7.87
CA GLU A 39 -15.32 5.22 7.14
C GLU A 39 -14.59 5.72 5.89
N ALA A 40 -13.30 6.03 6.01
CA ALA A 40 -12.46 6.45 4.89
C ALA A 40 -12.43 5.38 3.78
N THR A 41 -12.15 4.13 4.17
CA THR A 41 -12.12 2.99 3.25
C THR A 41 -13.48 2.71 2.63
N GLN A 42 -14.56 2.75 3.43
CA GLN A 42 -15.93 2.59 2.94
C GLN A 42 -16.25 3.64 1.88
N LYS A 43 -15.91 4.90 2.13
CA LYS A 43 -16.13 6.00 1.18
C LYS A 43 -15.32 5.77 -0.08
N MET A 44 -14.05 5.43 0.02
CA MET A 44 -13.19 5.10 -1.13
C MET A 44 -13.81 3.99 -2.00
N VAL A 45 -14.22 2.88 -1.38
CA VAL A 45 -14.80 1.73 -2.07
C VAL A 45 -16.18 2.05 -2.64
N THR A 46 -17.04 2.77 -1.91
CA THR A 46 -18.38 3.13 -2.42
C THR A 46 -18.28 4.07 -3.61
N HIS A 47 -17.34 5.02 -3.57
CA HIS A 47 -17.13 5.95 -4.68
C HIS A 47 -16.33 5.33 -5.83
N SER A 48 -15.62 4.21 -5.64
CA SER A 48 -14.86 3.54 -6.71
C SER A 48 -15.70 3.20 -7.95
N ASN A 49 -16.99 2.89 -7.78
CA ASN A 49 -17.90 2.62 -8.90
C ASN A 49 -18.25 3.88 -9.71
N HIS A 50 -18.05 5.05 -9.12
CA HIS A 50 -18.34 6.35 -9.71
C HIS A 50 -17.06 7.09 -10.15
N ILE A 51 -15.93 6.79 -9.50
CA ILE A 51 -14.61 7.29 -9.86
C ILE A 51 -14.08 6.36 -10.94
N ASN A 52 -13.74 6.92 -12.10
CA ASN A 52 -12.94 6.15 -13.04
C ASN A 52 -11.52 6.05 -12.49
N PHE A 53 -11.23 5.02 -11.66
CA PHE A 53 -9.91 4.81 -11.06
C PHE A 53 -8.82 4.91 -12.10
N SER A 54 -9.02 4.29 -13.27
CA SER A 54 -8.08 4.34 -14.39
C SER A 54 -7.77 5.78 -14.87
N LYS A 55 -8.70 6.73 -14.73
CA LYS A 55 -8.44 8.15 -15.04
C LYS A 55 -7.63 8.83 -13.94
N VAL A 56 -7.91 8.51 -12.68
CA VAL A 56 -7.21 9.06 -11.51
C VAL A 56 -5.81 8.45 -11.36
N THR A 57 -5.61 7.21 -11.82
CA THR A 57 -4.36 6.47 -11.67
C THR A 57 -3.59 6.31 -12.97
N GLU A 58 -4.00 6.97 -14.06
CA GLU A 58 -3.36 6.85 -15.38
C GLU A 58 -3.27 5.38 -15.86
N ASN A 59 -4.34 4.62 -15.59
CA ASN A 59 -4.49 3.18 -15.85
C ASN A 59 -3.49 2.31 -15.08
N LYS A 60 -2.96 2.81 -13.95
CA LYS A 60 -2.11 2.05 -13.03
C LYS A 60 -2.91 1.52 -11.85
N PRO A 61 -2.43 0.48 -11.15
CA PRO A 61 -3.06 0.02 -9.92
C PRO A 61 -3.13 1.13 -8.86
N ALA A 62 -4.21 1.14 -8.10
CA ALA A 62 -4.40 1.96 -6.91
C ALA A 62 -4.09 1.17 -5.64
N PHE A 63 -3.16 1.63 -4.81
CA PHE A 63 -3.01 1.13 -3.44
C PHE A 63 -4.11 1.78 -2.59
N ILE A 64 -4.89 0.93 -1.93
CA ILE A 64 -6.04 1.33 -1.11
C ILE A 64 -5.86 0.74 0.28
N ASN A 65 -5.95 1.59 1.30
CA ASN A 65 -5.71 1.19 2.68
C ASN A 65 -6.95 0.48 3.23
N PHE A 66 -6.72 -0.64 3.91
CA PHE A 66 -7.74 -1.45 4.53
C PHE A 66 -7.40 -1.72 5.99
N THR A 67 -8.37 -1.43 6.84
CA THR A 67 -8.41 -1.84 8.25
C THR A 67 -8.90 -3.28 8.37
N MET A 68 -8.71 -3.90 9.55
CA MET A 68 -9.32 -5.21 9.85
C MET A 68 -10.84 -5.18 9.67
N GLY A 69 -11.50 -4.11 10.11
CA GLY A 69 -12.96 -3.96 10.01
C GLY A 69 -13.47 -3.99 8.58
N THR A 70 -12.75 -3.38 7.64
CA THR A 70 -13.14 -3.36 6.23
C THR A 70 -12.77 -4.62 5.46
N LEU A 71 -11.67 -5.29 5.85
CA LEU A 71 -11.32 -6.62 5.34
C LEU A 71 -12.41 -7.64 5.69
N VAL A 72 -12.84 -7.70 6.96
CA VAL A 72 -13.88 -8.62 7.45
C VAL A 72 -15.23 -8.36 6.77
N LYS A 73 -15.55 -7.09 6.47
CA LYS A 73 -16.77 -6.71 5.73
C LYS A 73 -16.71 -7.07 4.23
N GLY A 74 -15.58 -7.55 3.73
CA GLY A 74 -15.42 -7.96 2.33
C GLY A 74 -15.31 -6.80 1.35
N TYR A 75 -14.97 -5.59 1.82
CA TYR A 75 -14.86 -4.41 0.96
C TYR A 75 -13.85 -4.53 -0.18
N PRO A 76 -12.68 -5.19 -0.03
CA PRO A 76 -11.78 -5.37 -1.17
C PRO A 76 -12.43 -6.09 -2.35
N LYS A 77 -13.35 -7.03 -2.08
CA LYS A 77 -14.05 -7.82 -3.11
C LYS A 77 -15.05 -7.02 -3.94
N LEU A 78 -15.36 -5.79 -3.52
CA LEU A 78 -16.16 -4.85 -4.29
C LEU A 78 -15.35 -4.14 -5.38
N LEU A 79 -14.01 -4.26 -5.34
CA LEU A 79 -13.09 -3.65 -6.29
C LEU A 79 -12.59 -4.66 -7.31
N ASN A 80 -12.29 -4.20 -8.51
CA ASN A 80 -11.65 -5.03 -9.53
C ASN A 80 -10.17 -5.28 -9.16
N LYS A 81 -9.81 -6.54 -8.95
CA LYS A 81 -8.45 -6.96 -8.58
C LYS A 81 -7.34 -6.53 -9.55
N ALA A 82 -7.66 -6.25 -10.81
CA ALA A 82 -6.69 -5.75 -11.78
C ALA A 82 -6.34 -4.27 -11.57
N ASP A 83 -7.21 -3.52 -10.89
CA ASP A 83 -7.11 -2.07 -10.74
C ASP A 83 -6.60 -1.66 -9.36
N VAL A 84 -6.46 -2.60 -8.41
CA VAL A 84 -6.17 -2.28 -7.01
C VAL A 84 -5.12 -3.19 -6.37
N VAL A 85 -4.39 -2.62 -5.41
CA VAL A 85 -3.57 -3.33 -4.44
C VAL A 85 -4.20 -3.13 -3.07
N ILE A 86 -4.42 -4.22 -2.34
CA ILE A 86 -4.99 -4.21 -0.99
C ILE A 86 -3.85 -3.92 -0.01
N GLU A 87 -3.84 -2.73 0.57
CA GLU A 87 -2.83 -2.33 1.53
C GLU A 87 -3.34 -2.51 2.95
N ILE A 88 -2.74 -3.45 3.70
CA ILE A 88 -3.10 -3.74 5.09
C ILE A 88 -2.31 -2.79 5.99
N LEU A 89 -3.03 -1.93 6.71
CA LEU A 89 -2.44 -0.95 7.63
C LEU A 89 -1.62 -1.61 8.74
N GLU A 90 -0.56 -0.94 9.17
CA GLU A 90 0.34 -1.29 10.28
C GLU A 90 -0.37 -1.42 11.65
N SER A 91 -1.51 -0.73 11.78
CA SER A 91 -2.41 -0.85 12.93
C SER A 91 -3.07 -2.24 13.03
N VAL A 92 -3.17 -2.98 11.93
CA VAL A 92 -3.77 -4.32 11.88
C VAL A 92 -2.77 -5.36 12.38
N LYS A 93 -3.14 -6.08 13.44
CA LYS A 93 -2.26 -7.08 14.07
C LYS A 93 -2.44 -8.48 13.46
N PRO A 94 -1.36 -9.26 13.33
CA PRO A 94 -1.42 -10.59 12.75
C PRO A 94 -2.23 -11.53 13.67
N CYS A 95 -3.23 -12.18 13.09
CA CYS A 95 -4.07 -13.18 13.74
C CYS A 95 -4.58 -14.21 12.71
N ASP A 96 -5.16 -15.31 13.18
CA ASP A 96 -5.66 -16.39 12.31
C ASP A 96 -6.77 -15.92 11.34
N GLU A 97 -7.59 -14.96 11.77
CA GLU A 97 -8.64 -14.36 10.95
C GLU A 97 -8.03 -13.54 9.80
N LEU A 98 -7.05 -12.66 10.10
CA LEU A 98 -6.34 -11.90 9.08
C LEU A 98 -5.62 -12.83 8.09
N LEU A 99 -4.94 -13.88 8.58
CA LEU A 99 -4.26 -14.84 7.73
C LEU A 99 -5.24 -15.54 6.77
N SER A 100 -6.43 -15.88 7.27
CA SER A 100 -7.48 -16.49 6.45
C SER A 100 -7.96 -15.54 5.36
N LEU A 101 -8.15 -14.26 5.68
CA LEU A 101 -8.54 -13.22 4.72
C LEU A 101 -7.46 -12.98 3.67
N CYS A 102 -6.18 -12.86 4.05
CA CYS A 102 -5.07 -12.69 3.10
C CYS A 102 -4.99 -13.87 2.12
N ARG A 103 -5.08 -15.10 2.64
CA ARG A 103 -5.09 -16.31 1.81
C ARG A 103 -6.26 -16.33 0.83
N GLU A 104 -7.45 -15.95 1.27
CA GLU A 104 -8.64 -15.91 0.43
C GLU A 104 -8.49 -14.89 -0.70
N LEU A 105 -8.12 -13.65 -0.37
CA LEU A 105 -7.91 -12.56 -1.33
C LEU A 105 -6.80 -12.90 -2.33
N HIS A 106 -5.70 -13.47 -1.87
CA HIS A 106 -4.62 -13.94 -2.73
C HIS A 106 -5.09 -15.04 -3.70
N ASN A 107 -5.84 -16.04 -3.21
CA ASN A 107 -6.40 -17.10 -4.06
C ASN A 107 -7.42 -16.58 -5.08
N GLU A 108 -8.11 -15.48 -4.77
CA GLU A 108 -8.99 -14.78 -5.72
C GLU A 108 -8.20 -13.93 -6.74
N GLY A 109 -6.89 -13.74 -6.53
CA GLY A 109 -5.96 -13.07 -7.43
C GLY A 109 -5.79 -11.58 -7.16
N TYR A 110 -6.05 -11.12 -5.92
CA TYR A 110 -5.70 -9.77 -5.50
C TYR A 110 -4.21 -9.68 -5.15
N THR A 111 -3.61 -8.52 -5.44
CA THR A 111 -2.28 -8.16 -4.93
C THR A 111 -2.42 -7.58 -3.53
N ILE A 112 -1.61 -8.05 -2.58
CA ILE A 112 -1.68 -7.64 -1.18
C ILE A 112 -0.35 -7.00 -0.76
N ALA A 113 -0.45 -5.83 -0.12
CA ALA A 113 0.65 -5.09 0.47
C ALA A 113 0.51 -5.01 2.01
N LEU A 114 1.64 -5.04 2.72
CA LEU A 114 1.70 -4.66 4.15
C LEU A 114 2.29 -3.25 4.27
N ASP A 115 1.59 -2.36 4.99
CA ASP A 115 1.99 -0.97 5.20
C ASP A 115 2.90 -0.79 6.44
N ASP A 116 3.80 0.20 6.40
CA ASP A 116 4.76 0.57 7.46
C ASP A 116 5.27 -0.69 8.24
N TYR A 117 5.79 -1.70 7.52
CA TYR A 117 5.97 -3.04 8.07
C TYR A 117 7.16 -3.17 9.04
N GLU A 118 6.86 -3.54 10.28
CA GLU A 118 7.85 -3.94 11.28
C GLU A 118 7.99 -5.46 11.35
N HIS A 119 9.20 -5.98 11.08
CA HIS A 119 9.42 -7.42 11.03
C HIS A 119 9.24 -8.10 12.39
N GLN A 120 8.40 -9.15 12.39
CA GLN A 120 8.21 -10.07 13.51
C GLN A 120 7.93 -11.48 12.98
N ASP A 121 8.44 -12.50 13.65
CA ASP A 121 8.30 -13.91 13.23
C ASP A 121 6.84 -14.37 13.03
N ILE A 122 5.90 -13.76 13.74
CA ILE A 122 4.46 -14.06 13.64
C ILE A 122 3.89 -13.79 12.24
N TRP A 123 4.57 -12.98 11.42
CA TRP A 123 4.17 -12.70 10.04
C TRP A 123 4.62 -13.75 9.02
N LYS A 124 5.55 -14.65 9.37
CA LYS A 124 6.06 -15.67 8.45
C LYS A 124 4.96 -16.50 7.74
N PRO A 125 3.86 -16.90 8.41
CA PRO A 125 2.76 -17.60 7.75
C PRO A 125 2.04 -16.79 6.67
N PHE A 126 2.18 -15.46 6.66
CA PHE A 126 1.52 -14.57 5.71
C PHE A 126 2.28 -14.44 4.39
N TYR A 127 3.61 -14.54 4.40
CA TYR A 127 4.47 -14.34 3.22
C TYR A 127 4.08 -15.09 1.94
N PRO A 128 3.54 -16.33 1.99
CA PRO A 128 3.01 -16.97 0.79
C PRO A 128 1.89 -16.20 0.08
N TYR A 129 1.21 -15.27 0.76
CA TYR A 129 0.02 -14.55 0.28
C TYR A 129 0.23 -13.03 0.18
N ILE A 130 1.42 -12.55 0.54
CA ILE A 130 1.79 -11.14 0.42
C ILE A 130 2.64 -10.97 -0.84
N ASP A 131 2.39 -9.89 -1.58
CA ASP A 131 3.11 -9.57 -2.81
C ASP A 131 4.07 -8.38 -2.62
N ILE A 132 3.74 -7.47 -1.70
CA ILE A 132 4.48 -6.24 -1.47
C ILE A 132 4.62 -5.99 0.03
N ILE A 133 5.80 -5.57 0.48
CA ILE A 133 6.03 -5.09 1.83
C ILE A 133 6.56 -3.66 1.75
N LYS A 134 5.84 -2.71 2.36
CA LYS A 134 6.22 -1.31 2.46
C LYS A 134 7.12 -1.08 3.67
N ILE A 135 8.18 -0.31 3.48
CA ILE A 135 9.22 -0.03 4.47
C ILE A 135 9.36 1.48 4.59
N ASP A 136 9.04 2.01 5.76
CA ASP A 136 9.34 3.38 6.13
C ASP A 136 10.85 3.58 6.30
N VAL A 137 11.47 4.34 5.40
CA VAL A 137 12.93 4.59 5.44
C VAL A 137 13.36 5.52 6.57
N GLN A 138 12.41 6.25 7.16
CA GLN A 138 12.65 7.16 8.29
C GLN A 138 12.61 6.41 9.63
N GLN A 139 11.91 5.28 9.70
CA GLN A 139 11.78 4.47 10.91
C GLN A 139 12.61 3.19 10.88
N SER A 140 12.91 2.65 9.70
CA SER A 140 13.64 1.39 9.53
C SER A 140 15.15 1.60 9.48
N THR A 141 15.90 0.86 10.27
CA THR A 141 17.35 0.81 10.18
C THR A 141 17.80 -0.13 9.06
N LEU A 142 19.07 0.01 8.64
CA LEU A 142 19.69 -0.93 7.68
C LEU A 142 19.65 -2.39 8.18
N ASN A 143 19.70 -2.59 9.50
CA ASN A 143 19.63 -3.92 10.09
C ASN A 143 18.22 -4.51 9.93
N ASP A 144 17.18 -3.72 10.19
CA ASP A 144 15.78 -4.16 10.06
C ASP A 144 15.46 -4.60 8.63
N ILE A 145 15.93 -3.84 7.63
CA ILE A 145 15.80 -4.19 6.22
C ILE A 145 16.55 -5.49 5.91
N GLY A 146 17.74 -5.69 6.48
CA GLY A 146 18.53 -6.92 6.32
C GLY A 146 17.85 -8.16 6.93
N GLU A 147 17.27 -8.02 8.12
CA GLU A 147 16.51 -9.07 8.80
C GLU A 147 15.26 -9.44 7.99
N LEU A 148 14.50 -8.43 7.55
CA LEU A 148 13.35 -8.63 6.67
C LEU A 148 13.72 -9.40 5.41
N LYS A 149 14.77 -8.96 4.71
CA LYS A 149 15.25 -9.65 3.49
C LYS A 149 15.61 -11.10 3.73
N THR A 150 16.23 -11.39 4.86
CA THR A 150 16.55 -12.77 5.26
C THR A 150 15.26 -13.56 5.51
N ALA A 151 14.28 -12.95 6.18
CA ALA A 151 12.99 -13.59 6.47
C ALA A 151 12.18 -13.90 5.22
N ILE A 152 12.28 -13.07 4.17
CA ILE A 152 11.56 -13.26 2.90
C ILE A 152 12.39 -13.95 1.80
N GLU A 153 13.61 -14.42 2.09
CA GLU A 153 14.51 -15.01 1.09
C GLU A 153 13.86 -16.18 0.31
N GLN A 154 13.00 -16.96 0.99
CA GLN A 154 12.27 -18.08 0.40
C GLN A 154 11.03 -17.66 -0.41
N PHE A 155 10.72 -16.36 -0.44
CA PHE A 155 9.55 -15.75 -1.06
C PHE A 155 9.97 -14.69 -2.08
N PRO A 156 10.66 -15.08 -3.17
CA PRO A 156 11.22 -14.15 -4.14
C PRO A 156 10.16 -13.39 -4.96
N HIS A 157 8.88 -13.71 -4.80
CA HIS A 157 7.77 -12.96 -5.39
C HIS A 157 7.44 -11.68 -4.62
N ILE A 158 7.87 -11.56 -3.36
CA ILE A 158 7.64 -10.38 -2.53
C ILE A 158 8.54 -9.25 -2.99
N LYS A 159 7.93 -8.12 -3.36
CA LYS A 159 8.64 -6.88 -3.68
C LYS A 159 8.73 -5.99 -2.44
N LEU A 160 9.88 -5.35 -2.26
CA LEU A 160 10.03 -4.31 -1.24
C LEU A 160 9.74 -2.93 -1.86
N LEU A 161 8.84 -2.19 -1.21
CA LEU A 161 8.51 -0.80 -1.50
C LEU A 161 9.08 0.08 -0.40
N ALA A 162 10.00 0.99 -0.75
CA ALA A 162 10.53 1.95 0.21
C ALA A 162 9.74 3.27 0.13
N GLU A 163 9.23 3.75 1.26
CA GLU A 163 8.40 4.94 1.35
C GLU A 163 9.00 6.04 2.21
N LYS A 164 8.42 7.25 2.16
CA LYS A 164 8.91 8.45 2.87
C LYS A 164 10.36 8.81 2.54
N ILE A 165 10.76 8.56 1.28
CA ILE A 165 12.07 8.94 0.74
C ILE A 165 12.10 10.45 0.48
N GLU A 166 13.03 11.16 1.11
CA GLU A 166 13.18 12.62 0.99
C GLU A 166 14.43 13.01 0.20
N THR A 167 15.46 12.16 0.18
CA THR A 167 16.76 12.49 -0.42
C THR A 167 17.23 11.47 -1.46
N GLN A 168 18.01 11.95 -2.44
CA GLN A 168 18.64 11.09 -3.44
C GLN A 168 19.60 10.06 -2.82
N GLN A 169 20.16 10.36 -1.64
CA GLN A 169 21.00 9.43 -0.89
C GLN A 169 20.18 8.26 -0.33
N GLU A 170 19.06 8.54 0.34
CA GLU A 170 18.15 7.50 0.84
C GLU A 170 17.68 6.60 -0.29
N PHE A 171 17.22 7.19 -1.41
CA PHE A 171 16.81 6.43 -2.60
C PHE A 171 17.90 5.47 -3.07
N GLN A 172 19.15 5.95 -3.16
CA GLN A 172 20.26 5.10 -3.60
C GLN A 172 20.55 3.98 -2.58
N GLN A 173 20.52 4.30 -1.28
CA GLN A 173 20.74 3.32 -0.22
C GLN A 173 19.69 2.20 -0.27
N VAL A 174 18.40 2.52 -0.26
CA VAL A 174 17.35 1.48 -0.28
C VAL A 174 17.28 0.72 -1.60
N LYS A 175 17.64 1.37 -2.72
CA LYS A 175 17.80 0.69 -4.01
C LYS A 175 18.94 -0.32 -3.99
N ASP A 176 20.08 0.02 -3.41
CA ASP A 176 21.23 -0.90 -3.28
C ASP A 176 20.95 -2.03 -2.28
N LEU A 177 20.06 -1.80 -1.31
CA LEU A 177 19.51 -2.84 -0.45
C LEU A 177 18.49 -3.74 -1.16
N GLY A 178 18.15 -3.48 -2.42
CA GLY A 178 17.28 -4.34 -3.22
C GLY A 178 15.79 -4.02 -3.13
N CYS A 179 15.41 -2.82 -2.66
CA CYS A 179 14.05 -2.33 -2.88
C CYS A 179 13.78 -2.15 -4.37
N GLU A 180 12.57 -2.47 -4.80
CA GLU A 180 12.17 -2.47 -6.21
C GLU A 180 11.20 -1.35 -6.55
N LEU A 181 10.42 -0.92 -5.54
CA LEU A 181 9.42 0.14 -5.63
C LEU A 181 9.77 1.27 -4.66
N PHE A 182 9.39 2.50 -5.01
CA PHE A 182 9.81 3.70 -4.29
C PHE A 182 8.72 4.77 -4.27
N GLN A 183 8.55 5.40 -3.12
CA GLN A 183 7.60 6.48 -2.89
C GLN A 183 8.20 7.50 -1.91
N GLY A 184 7.85 8.78 -2.06
CA GLY A 184 8.34 9.82 -1.15
C GLY A 184 8.40 11.21 -1.78
N PHE A 185 8.63 12.21 -0.93
CA PHE A 185 8.67 13.62 -1.31
C PHE A 185 9.80 13.95 -2.29
N LEU A 186 10.87 13.13 -2.32
CA LEU A 186 11.90 13.22 -3.34
C LEU A 186 11.33 13.19 -4.77
N PHE A 187 10.29 12.38 -4.99
CA PHE A 187 9.71 12.16 -6.31
C PHE A 187 8.52 13.06 -6.57
N SER A 188 7.57 13.05 -5.63
CA SER A 188 6.33 13.83 -5.71
C SER A 188 5.60 13.78 -4.37
N PRO A 189 5.14 14.93 -3.84
CA PRO A 189 4.23 14.94 -2.71
C PRO A 189 2.85 14.42 -3.13
N PRO A 190 1.97 14.03 -2.19
CA PRO A 190 0.58 13.71 -2.52
C PRO A 190 -0.12 14.88 -3.21
N GLU A 191 -0.81 14.61 -4.32
CA GLU A 191 -1.52 15.62 -5.13
C GLU A 191 -3.02 15.37 -5.10
N MET A 192 -3.80 16.44 -4.88
CA MET A 192 -5.27 16.34 -4.88
C MET A 192 -5.82 15.96 -6.25
N VAL A 193 -6.76 15.03 -6.23
CA VAL A 193 -7.53 14.59 -7.38
C VAL A 193 -9.03 14.66 -7.04
N MET A 194 -9.79 15.22 -7.98
CA MET A 194 -11.24 15.37 -7.86
C MET A 194 -11.93 14.32 -8.75
N GLY A 195 -12.83 13.56 -8.14
CA GLY A 195 -13.72 12.60 -8.81
C GLY A 195 -15.11 13.16 -9.05
#